data_AF-A0A1C6W4V1-F1
#
_entry.id   AF-A0A1C6W4V1-F1
#
_cell.length_a   1.000
_cell.length_b   1.000
_cell.length_c   1.000
_cell.angle_alpha   90.00
_cell.angle_beta   90.00
_cell.angle_gamma   90.00
#
_symmetry.space_group_name_H-M   'P 1'
#
loop_
_entity.id
_entity.type
_entity.pdbx_description
1 polymer ?
#
loop_
_entity_poly.entity_id
_entity_poly.type
_entity_poly.pdbx_seq_one_letter_code
_entity_poly.pdbx_strand_id
1 'polypeptide(L)'
;MDYARFVFADADALGSWAHNYPLDGLADVVFWGRDEEQVAAEFGAQRTGTSGEGGYGWLNIPVRDAYARAVALNDRKNAGPARKFAFDFRPHSHHWQVMAGVRASENEAATIEIGGARIMMAMTSVGDGFFPVDLEVNAAGNPIAIRISVAGDD
;
A
#
# COMPACT_ATOMS: atom_id res chain seq x y z
N MET A 1 10.97 5.38 5.98
CA MET A 1 10.46 6.66 5.44
C MET A 1 8.97 6.63 5.63
N ASP A 2 8.42 7.58 6.39
CA ASP A 2 7.00 7.91 6.28
C ASP A 2 6.82 8.55 4.92
N TYR A 3 6.22 7.82 3.99
CA TYR A 3 5.84 8.39 2.72
C TYR A 3 4.46 8.99 2.91
N ALA A 4 4.40 10.33 2.91
CA ALA A 4 3.14 11.03 2.86
C ALA A 4 2.45 10.70 1.52
N ARG A 5 1.13 10.79 1.51
CA ARG A 5 0.29 10.36 0.38
C ARG A 5 -0.78 11.41 0.14
N PHE A 6 -1.05 11.69 -1.13
CA PHE A 6 -2.27 12.41 -1.49
C PHE A 6 -3.37 11.40 -1.81
N VAL A 7 -4.55 11.64 -1.26
CA VAL A 7 -5.76 10.86 -1.53
C VAL A 7 -6.84 11.80 -2.02
N PHE A 8 -7.36 11.54 -3.22
CA PHE A 8 -8.48 12.25 -3.81
C PHE A 8 -9.69 11.32 -3.77
N ALA A 9 -10.69 11.69 -2.99
CA ALA A 9 -11.82 10.81 -2.72
C ALA A 9 -13.11 11.59 -2.52
N ASP A 10 -14.21 10.94 -2.89
CA ASP A 10 -15.54 11.36 -2.48
C ASP A 10 -15.70 11.15 -0.95
N ALA A 11 -16.23 12.18 -0.27
CA ALA A 11 -16.33 12.18 1.18
C ALA A 11 -17.30 11.10 1.72
N ASP A 12 -18.38 10.84 1.00
CA ASP A 12 -19.37 9.83 1.39
C ASP A 12 -18.82 8.42 1.12
N ALA A 13 -18.14 8.24 -0.02
CA ALA A 13 -17.48 6.97 -0.36
C ALA A 13 -16.42 6.57 0.67
N LEU A 14 -15.70 7.54 1.26
CA LEU A 14 -14.74 7.27 2.33
C LEU A 14 -15.37 6.62 3.56
N GLY A 15 -16.68 6.77 3.77
CA GLY A 15 -17.41 6.04 4.83
C GLY A 15 -17.35 4.51 4.67
N SER A 16 -17.09 4.02 3.46
CA SER A 16 -16.91 2.58 3.17
C SER A 16 -15.45 2.14 3.20
N TRP A 17 -14.51 3.03 3.54
CA TRP A 17 -13.08 2.71 3.52
C TRP A 17 -12.69 1.74 4.66
N ALA A 18 -12.32 0.50 4.32
CA ALA A 18 -11.62 -0.41 5.22
C ALA A 18 -10.09 -0.27 5.08
N HIS A 19 -9.43 0.28 6.09
CA HIS A 19 -7.98 0.47 6.09
C HIS A 19 -7.21 -0.79 6.50
N ASN A 20 -7.60 -1.41 7.61
CA ASN A 20 -6.84 -2.49 8.26
C ASN A 20 -7.44 -3.89 8.06
N TYR A 21 -8.74 -3.97 7.80
CA TYR A 21 -9.46 -5.23 7.78
C TYR A 21 -9.59 -5.77 6.34
N PRO A 22 -9.41 -7.08 6.13
CA PRO A 22 -9.60 -7.68 4.82
C PRO A 22 -11.08 -7.67 4.44
N LEU A 23 -11.36 -7.40 3.18
CA LEU A 23 -12.71 -7.34 2.61
C LEU A 23 -13.25 -8.73 2.28
N ASP A 24 -12.36 -9.69 2.04
CA ASP A 24 -12.66 -11.05 1.55
C ASP A 24 -12.15 -12.16 2.50
N GLY A 25 -11.59 -11.78 3.65
CA GLY A 25 -10.97 -12.70 4.60
C GLY A 25 -9.60 -13.23 4.18
N LEU A 26 -8.99 -12.68 3.13
CA LEU A 26 -7.67 -13.06 2.62
C LEU A 26 -6.61 -11.98 2.89
N ALA A 27 -5.35 -12.40 2.83
CA ALA A 27 -4.19 -11.54 2.94
C ALA A 27 -2.99 -12.11 2.20
N ASP A 28 -2.08 -11.22 1.83
CA ASP A 28 -0.73 -11.57 1.40
C ASP A 28 0.28 -11.39 2.53
N VAL A 29 1.35 -12.17 2.50
CA VAL A 29 2.57 -11.91 3.26
C VAL A 29 3.72 -11.91 2.28
N VAL A 30 4.40 -10.77 2.16
CA VAL A 30 5.49 -10.57 1.21
C VAL A 30 6.71 -10.10 1.98
N PHE A 31 7.87 -10.66 1.65
CA PHE A 31 9.14 -10.31 2.26
C PHE A 31 10.25 -10.21 1.23
N TRP A 32 11.23 -9.37 1.55
CA TRP A 32 12.34 -9.02 0.67
C TRP A 32 13.57 -8.59 1.46
N GLY A 33 14.71 -8.50 0.79
CA GLY A 33 15.96 -7.97 1.34
C GLY A 33 17.14 -8.91 1.15
N ARG A 34 18.27 -8.57 1.78
CA ARG A 34 19.56 -9.23 1.53
C ARG A 34 19.53 -10.75 1.73
N ASP A 35 18.85 -11.22 2.77
CA ASP A 35 18.84 -12.64 3.15
C ASP A 35 17.51 -13.34 2.74
N GLU A 36 16.73 -12.75 1.82
CA GLU A 36 15.38 -13.21 1.44
C GLU A 36 15.34 -14.65 0.91
N GLU A 37 16.30 -15.07 0.07
CA GLU A 37 16.27 -16.42 -0.52
C GLU A 37 16.48 -17.52 0.53
N GLN A 38 17.32 -17.24 1.53
CA GLN A 38 17.57 -18.16 2.64
C GLN A 38 16.34 -18.27 3.54
N VAL A 39 15.66 -17.15 3.80
CA VAL A 39 14.38 -17.14 4.53
C VAL A 39 13.30 -17.87 3.73
N ALA A 40 13.26 -17.68 2.41
CA ALA A 40 12.30 -18.39 1.56
C ALA A 40 12.50 -19.90 1.57
N ALA A 41 13.75 -20.38 1.51
CA ALA A 41 14.05 -21.80 1.64
C ALA A 41 13.66 -22.35 3.03
N GLU A 42 13.91 -21.59 4.10
CA GLU A 42 13.57 -21.97 5.49
C GLU A 42 12.05 -22.13 5.69
N PHE A 43 11.24 -21.23 5.10
CA PHE A 43 9.79 -21.20 5.29
C PHE A 43 8.99 -21.84 4.15
N GLY A 44 9.65 -22.32 3.09
CA GLY A 44 8.99 -22.82 1.88
C GLY A 44 8.16 -21.76 1.15
N ALA A 45 8.66 -20.52 1.10
CA ALA A 45 8.00 -19.42 0.39
C ALA A 45 8.32 -19.45 -1.10
N GLN A 46 7.40 -18.94 -1.92
CA GLN A 46 7.58 -18.85 -3.38
C GLN A 46 7.85 -17.41 -3.79
N ARG A 47 8.49 -17.21 -4.95
CA ARG A 47 8.57 -15.88 -5.56
C ARG A 47 7.15 -15.40 -5.88
N THR A 48 6.84 -14.16 -5.51
CA THR A 48 5.48 -13.61 -5.70
C THR A 48 5.16 -13.28 -7.15
N GLY A 49 6.18 -13.00 -7.97
CA GLY A 49 6.01 -12.66 -9.38
C GLY A 49 5.28 -11.32 -9.62
N THR A 50 5.16 -10.49 -8.58
CA THR A 50 4.44 -9.21 -8.64
C THR A 50 5.23 -8.19 -9.47
N SER A 51 4.61 -7.62 -10.50
CA SER A 51 5.24 -6.58 -11.33
C SER A 51 5.55 -5.35 -10.48
N GLY A 52 6.77 -4.80 -10.60
CA GLY A 52 7.22 -3.66 -9.79
C GLY A 52 7.62 -4.00 -8.34
N GLU A 53 7.39 -5.23 -7.87
CA GLU A 53 7.79 -5.70 -6.53
C GLU A 53 8.47 -7.07 -6.60
N GLY A 54 9.79 -7.08 -6.45
CA GLY A 54 10.53 -8.32 -6.19
C GLY A 54 10.29 -8.82 -4.75
N GLY A 55 10.24 -10.14 -4.58
CA GLY A 55 10.22 -10.75 -3.25
C GLY A 55 9.73 -12.19 -3.24
N TYR A 56 9.61 -12.70 -2.03
CA TYR A 56 9.06 -14.01 -1.71
C TYR A 56 7.86 -13.87 -0.78
N GLY A 57 6.98 -14.86 -0.76
CA GLY A 57 5.81 -14.77 0.09
C GLY A 57 4.76 -15.84 -0.17
N TRP A 58 3.57 -15.52 0.34
CA TRP A 58 2.35 -16.29 0.15
C TRP A 58 1.24 -15.30 -0.18
N LEU A 59 0.59 -15.52 -1.31
CA LEU A 59 -0.44 -14.63 -1.83
C LEU A 59 -1.82 -15.25 -1.70
N ASN A 60 -2.84 -14.43 -1.47
CA ASN A 60 -4.26 -14.80 -1.45
C ASN A 60 -4.57 -15.96 -0.50
N ILE A 61 -3.95 -15.98 0.69
CA ILE A 61 -4.19 -17.02 1.69
C ILE A 61 -5.16 -16.53 2.77
N PRO A 62 -5.83 -17.43 3.51
CA PRO A 62 -6.69 -17.03 4.63
C PRO A 62 -5.95 -16.13 5.62
N VAL A 63 -6.61 -15.06 6.08
CA VAL A 63 -5.98 -14.02 6.92
C VAL A 63 -5.33 -14.59 8.19
N ARG A 64 -5.91 -15.65 8.75
CA ARG A 64 -5.36 -16.34 9.93
C ARG A 64 -4.02 -17.02 9.63
N ASP A 65 -3.90 -17.64 8.46
CA ASP A 65 -2.68 -18.31 8.03
C ASP A 65 -1.60 -17.29 7.67
N ALA A 66 -1.99 -16.20 7.01
CA ALA A 66 -1.12 -15.06 6.76
C ALA A 66 -0.59 -14.45 8.08
N TYR A 67 -1.45 -14.25 9.07
CA TYR A 67 -1.04 -13.74 10.37
C TYR A 67 -0.03 -14.67 11.06
N ALA A 68 -0.30 -15.98 11.07
CA ALA A 68 0.63 -16.95 11.65
C ALA A 68 2.01 -16.91 10.96
N ARG A 69 2.04 -16.76 9.63
CA ARG A 69 3.29 -16.61 8.86
C ARG A 69 4.00 -15.29 9.17
N ALA A 70 3.27 -14.18 9.28
CA ALA A 70 3.82 -12.88 9.64
C ALA A 70 4.46 -12.90 11.03
N VAL A 71 3.82 -13.55 12.01
CA VAL A 71 4.38 -13.78 13.35
C VAL A 71 5.67 -14.60 13.26
N ALA A 72 5.67 -15.70 12.52
CA ALA A 72 6.86 -16.54 12.39
C ALA A 72 8.04 -15.82 11.71
N LEU A 73 7.77 -14.97 10.70
CA LEU A 73 8.76 -14.09 10.10
C LEU A 73 9.29 -13.05 11.10
N ASN A 74 8.42 -12.44 11.90
CA ASN A 74 8.82 -11.51 12.94
C ASN A 74 9.75 -12.18 13.97
N ASP A 75 9.36 -13.36 14.46
CA ASP A 75 10.16 -14.11 15.42
C ASP A 75 11.52 -14.49 14.82
N ARG A 76 11.53 -14.92 13.55
CA ARG A 76 12.77 -15.25 12.85
C ARG A 76 13.71 -14.05 12.68
N LYS A 77 13.15 -12.87 12.39
CA LYS A 77 13.90 -11.61 12.26
C LYS A 77 14.59 -11.24 13.57
N ASN A 78 13.97 -11.57 14.71
CA ASN A 78 14.48 -11.30 16.05
C ASN A 78 15.36 -12.43 16.61
N ALA A 79 15.34 -13.62 16.00
CA ALA A 79 16.15 -14.77 16.41
C ALA A 79 17.59 -14.71 15.89
N GLY A 80 18.52 -15.23 16.68
CA GLY A 80 19.93 -15.41 16.30
C GLY A 80 20.16 -16.71 15.51
N PRO A 81 21.07 -16.72 14.52
CA PRO A 81 21.75 -15.56 13.93
C PRO A 81 20.80 -14.68 13.10
N ALA A 82 21.02 -13.37 13.17
CA ALA A 82 20.18 -12.36 12.55
C ALA A 82 20.15 -12.50 11.02
N ARG A 83 18.95 -12.38 10.44
CA ARG A 83 18.73 -12.29 8.99
C ARG A 83 18.31 -10.87 8.65
N LYS A 84 18.84 -10.33 7.56
CA LYS A 84 18.52 -9.01 7.03
C LYS A 84 17.43 -9.14 5.96
N PHE A 85 16.19 -9.05 6.40
CA PHE A 85 15.01 -8.96 5.55
C PHE A 85 13.94 -8.06 6.18
N ALA A 86 13.03 -7.57 5.35
CA ALA A 86 11.81 -6.89 5.73
C ALA A 86 10.61 -7.70 5.23
N PHE A 87 9.45 -7.50 5.82
CA PHE A 87 8.21 -8.11 5.36
C PHE A 87 7.02 -7.21 5.66
N ASP A 88 5.98 -7.37 4.86
CA ASP A 88 4.66 -6.78 5.07
C ASP A 88 3.63 -7.90 5.28
N PHE A 89 2.70 -7.64 6.19
CA PHE A 89 1.41 -8.31 6.22
C PHE A 89 0.39 -7.42 5.50
N ARG A 90 -0.21 -7.93 4.44
CA ARG A 90 -1.02 -7.17 3.48
C ARG A 90 -2.46 -7.71 3.44
N PRO A 91 -3.32 -7.40 4.42
CA PRO A 91 -4.72 -7.78 4.36
C PRO A 91 -5.37 -7.15 3.14
N HIS A 92 -6.25 -7.88 2.46
CA HIS A 92 -6.98 -7.42 1.26
C HIS A 92 -8.01 -6.33 1.60
N SER A 93 -7.49 -5.20 2.05
CA SER A 93 -8.15 -3.97 2.45
C SER A 93 -8.03 -2.96 1.31
N HIS A 94 -8.81 -1.88 1.35
CA HIS A 94 -8.70 -0.82 0.34
C HIS A 94 -7.30 -0.18 0.33
N HIS A 95 -6.66 -0.06 1.51
CA HIS A 95 -5.29 0.44 1.60
C HIS A 95 -4.32 -0.41 0.79
N TRP A 96 -4.32 -1.73 1.01
CA TRP A 96 -3.37 -2.61 0.32
C TRP A 96 -3.72 -2.82 -1.16
N GLN A 97 -4.99 -2.76 -1.54
CA GLN A 97 -5.41 -2.76 -2.94
C GLN A 97 -4.86 -1.54 -3.70
N VAL A 98 -5.07 -0.33 -3.17
CA VAL A 98 -4.55 0.87 -3.86
C VAL A 98 -3.02 0.91 -3.84
N MET A 99 -2.38 0.47 -2.76
CA MET A 99 -0.92 0.40 -2.68
C MET A 99 -0.33 -0.61 -3.65
N ALA A 100 -1.02 -1.73 -3.95
CA ALA A 100 -0.60 -2.66 -4.99
C ALA A 100 -0.60 -1.99 -6.38
N GLY A 101 -1.63 -1.20 -6.68
CA GLY A 101 -1.67 -0.40 -7.91
C GLY A 101 -0.57 0.66 -7.96
N VAL A 102 -0.33 1.37 -6.85
CA VAL A 102 0.73 2.40 -6.74
C VAL A 102 2.10 1.81 -7.06
N ARG A 103 2.44 0.65 -6.49
CA ARG A 103 3.75 0.00 -6.70
C ARG A 103 3.93 -0.57 -8.09
N ALA A 104 2.84 -0.91 -8.77
CA ALA A 104 2.85 -1.36 -10.16
C ALA A 104 2.88 -0.19 -11.17
N SER A 105 2.73 1.05 -10.72
CA SER A 105 2.58 2.25 -11.55
C SER A 105 3.90 3.02 -11.66
N GLU A 106 4.26 3.41 -12.89
CA GLU A 106 5.43 4.28 -13.13
C GLU A 106 5.30 5.66 -12.48
N ASN A 107 4.06 6.11 -12.24
CA ASN A 107 3.76 7.41 -11.65
C ASN A 107 3.52 7.34 -10.14
N GLU A 108 3.75 6.17 -9.51
CA GLU A 108 3.49 5.94 -8.09
C GLU A 108 2.06 6.35 -7.67
N ALA A 109 1.11 6.15 -8.57
CA ALA A 109 -0.29 6.52 -8.39
C ALA A 109 -1.23 5.45 -8.93
N ALA A 110 -2.36 5.26 -8.25
CA ALA A 110 -3.37 4.30 -8.65
C ALA A 110 -4.78 4.71 -8.22
N THR A 111 -5.77 4.06 -8.83
CA THR A 111 -7.18 4.25 -8.50
C THR A 111 -7.84 2.94 -8.11
N ILE A 112 -8.82 3.01 -7.21
CA ILE A 112 -9.72 1.92 -6.85
C ILE A 112 -11.15 2.45 -6.72
N GLU A 113 -12.14 1.57 -6.84
CA GLU A 113 -13.55 1.92 -6.64
C GLU A 113 -13.96 1.58 -5.20
N ILE A 114 -14.57 2.53 -4.49
CA ILE A 114 -15.07 2.36 -3.12
C ILE A 114 -16.42 3.07 -3.01
N GLY A 115 -17.43 2.42 -2.44
CA GLY A 115 -18.74 3.06 -2.23
C GLY A 115 -19.41 3.56 -3.52
N GLY A 116 -19.03 3.03 -4.69
CA GLY A 116 -19.50 3.49 -6.00
C GLY A 116 -18.77 4.71 -6.57
N ALA A 117 -17.71 5.18 -5.93
CA ALA A 117 -16.87 6.26 -6.40
C ALA A 117 -15.42 5.82 -6.61
N ARG A 118 -14.76 6.43 -7.60
CA ARG A 118 -13.34 6.24 -7.84
C ARG A 118 -12.52 7.10 -6.89
N ILE A 119 -11.59 6.46 -6.19
CA ILE A 119 -10.61 7.11 -5.32
C ILE A 119 -9.24 6.96 -5.96
N MET A 120 -8.44 8.03 -5.90
CA MET A 120 -7.05 8.04 -6.35
C MET A 120 -6.11 8.22 -5.16
N MET A 121 -5.01 7.47 -5.16
CA MET A 121 -3.89 7.68 -4.26
C MET A 121 -2.62 7.89 -5.08
N ALA A 122 -1.81 8.85 -4.65
CA ALA A 122 -0.48 9.10 -5.21
C ALA A 122 0.55 9.25 -4.08
N MET A 123 1.73 8.69 -4.30
CA MET A 123 2.89 8.94 -3.45
C MET A 123 3.36 10.39 -3.63
N THR A 124 3.95 10.95 -2.58
CA THR A 124 4.59 12.26 -2.64
C THR A 124 5.91 12.22 -1.91
N SER A 125 6.88 13.00 -2.41
CA SER A 125 8.16 13.24 -1.74
C SER A 125 8.05 14.32 -0.66
N VAL A 126 6.93 15.05 -0.62
CA VAL A 126 6.64 16.08 0.36
C VAL A 126 6.18 15.40 1.65
N GLY A 127 6.70 15.83 2.79
CA GLY A 127 6.32 15.27 4.09
C GLY A 127 4.92 15.69 4.54
N ASP A 128 4.56 15.28 5.76
CA ASP A 128 3.29 15.67 6.38
C ASP A 128 3.20 17.20 6.55
N GLY A 129 2.00 17.75 6.33
CA GLY A 129 1.77 19.19 6.42
C GLY A 129 0.34 19.60 6.08
N PHE A 130 0.12 20.92 6.09
CA PHE A 130 -1.11 21.53 5.60
C PHE A 130 -0.79 22.25 4.29
N PHE A 131 -1.46 21.83 3.21
CA PHE A 131 -1.21 22.36 1.87
C PHE A 131 -2.47 23.09 1.38
N PRO A 132 -2.35 24.32 0.84
CA PRO A 132 -3.46 24.97 0.14
C PRO A 132 -3.92 24.10 -1.03
N VAL A 133 -5.23 23.96 -1.16
CA VAL A 133 -5.88 23.21 -2.24
C VAL A 133 -6.89 24.12 -2.93
N ASP A 134 -6.69 24.32 -4.23
CA ASP A 134 -7.58 25.08 -5.10
C ASP A 134 -8.29 24.14 -6.08
N LEU A 135 -9.61 24.31 -6.20
CA LEU A 135 -10.42 23.63 -7.22
C LEU A 135 -10.74 24.61 -8.34
N GLU A 136 -10.21 24.32 -9.53
CA GLU A 136 -10.54 25.06 -10.74
C GLU A 136 -11.81 24.47 -11.35
N VAL A 137 -12.79 25.33 -11.64
CA VAL A 137 -14.06 24.95 -12.28
C VAL A 137 -14.25 25.70 -13.58
N ASN A 138 -14.94 25.08 -14.54
CA ASN A 138 -15.33 25.75 -15.78
C ASN A 138 -16.53 26.71 -15.57
N ALA A 139 -16.96 27.38 -16.63
CA ALA A 139 -18.09 28.33 -16.58
C ALA A 139 -19.43 27.70 -16.13
N ALA A 140 -19.58 26.37 -16.21
CA ALA A 140 -20.75 25.64 -15.73
C ALA A 140 -20.62 25.17 -14.27
N GLY A 141 -19.50 25.45 -13.60
CA GLY A 141 -19.20 25.00 -12.24
C GLY A 141 -18.65 23.59 -12.15
N ASN A 142 -18.34 22.93 -13.28
CA ASN A 142 -17.78 21.58 -13.25
C ASN A 142 -16.28 21.61 -12.96
N PRO A 143 -15.75 20.75 -12.05
CA PRO A 143 -14.33 20.61 -11.80
C PRO A 143 -13.53 20.33 -13.07
N ILE A 144 -12.43 21.06 -13.28
CA ILE A 144 -11.49 20.83 -14.39
C ILE A 144 -10.06 20.60 -13.92
N ALA A 145 -9.67 21.11 -12.74
CA ALA A 145 -8.36 20.84 -12.15
C ALA A 145 -8.39 20.96 -10.63
N ILE A 146 -7.52 20.22 -9.95
CA ILE A 146 -7.17 20.43 -8.55
C ILE A 146 -5.71 20.85 -8.51
N ARG A 147 -5.40 21.92 -7.79
CA ARG A 147 -4.02 22.38 -7.55
C ARG A 147 -3.70 22.26 -6.07
N ILE A 148 -2.61 21.59 -5.76
CA ILE A 148 -2.08 21.47 -4.40
C ILE A 148 -0.75 22.21 -4.37
N SER A 149 -0.68 23.27 -3.56
CA SER A 149 0.53 24.06 -3.41
C SER A 149 1.44 23.43 -2.36
N VAL A 150 2.51 22.76 -2.83
CA VAL A 150 3.42 21.97 -1.99
C VAL A 150 4.76 22.67 -1.67
N ALA A 151 4.97 23.90 -2.15
CA ALA A 151 6.13 24.70 -1.79
C ALA A 151 5.89 25.33 -0.41
N GLY A 152 6.78 25.07 0.54
CA GLY A 152 7.08 26.10 1.54
C GLY A 152 7.82 27.21 0.80
N ASP A 153 7.46 28.47 1.03
CA ASP A 153 8.29 29.58 0.58
C ASP A 153 9.73 29.35 1.10
N ASP A 154 10.70 29.30 0.18
CA ASP A 154 12.13 29.41 0.51
C ASP A 154 12.45 30.82 1.05
#